data_AF-K2GJ47-F1
#
_entry.id   AF-K2GJ47-F1
#
_cell.length_a   1.000
_cell.length_b   1.000
_cell.length_c   1.000
_cell.angle_alpha   90.00
_cell.angle_beta   90.00
_cell.angle_gamma   90.00
#
_symmetry.space_group_name_H-M   'P 1'
#
loop_
_entity.id
_entity.type
_entity.pdbx_description
1 polymer ?
#
loop_
_entity_poly.entity_id
_entity_poly.type
_entity_poly.pdbx_seq_one_letter_code
_entity_poly.pdbx_strand_id
1 'polypeptide(L)'
;MINFPVINVTADLIIRQEKFPASFAAQSRNWFVKQLPRSFAMVKRMEAEIPSKYILNLSREDRVAYQKILREGRIDLTRQGIYDQSMMNVLKRARCTVERTNFECSIGGE
;
A
#
# COMPACT_ATOMS: atom_id res chain seq x y z
N MET A 1 -17.29 6.31 -2.83
CA MET A 1 -15.86 6.05 -2.59
C MET A 1 -15.49 6.57 -1.22
N ILE A 2 -14.89 5.73 -0.38
CA ILE A 2 -14.37 6.16 0.93
C ILE A 2 -13.02 6.82 0.69
N ASN A 3 -12.82 8.04 1.21
CA ASN A 3 -11.54 8.75 1.13
C ASN A 3 -10.56 8.24 2.21
N PHE A 4 -10.22 6.96 2.10
CA PHE A 4 -9.33 6.25 3.01
C PHE A 4 -8.73 5.03 2.31
N PRO A 5 -7.41 4.75 2.46
CA PRO A 5 -6.78 3.60 1.83
C PRO A 5 -7.19 2.30 2.54
N VAL A 6 -8.25 1.65 2.04
CA VAL A 6 -8.76 0.38 2.59
C VAL A 6 -8.08 -0.86 2.01
N ILE A 7 -7.49 -0.75 0.82
CA ILE A 7 -6.85 -1.86 0.12
C ILE A 7 -5.65 -1.35 -0.69
N ASN A 8 -4.58 -2.13 -0.72
CA ASN A 8 -3.48 -1.97 -1.67
C ASN A 8 -3.55 -3.10 -2.70
N VAL A 9 -3.87 -2.75 -3.94
CA VAL A 9 -3.94 -3.73 -5.03
C VAL A 9 -2.58 -3.80 -5.70
N THR A 10 -1.98 -5.00 -5.71
CA THR A 10 -0.70 -5.28 -6.36
C THR A 10 -0.93 -6.32 -7.46
N ALA A 11 -0.20 -6.18 -8.57
CA ALA A 11 -0.16 -7.16 -9.63
C ALA A 11 1.29 -7.52 -9.93
N ASP A 12 1.60 -8.81 -9.91
CA ASP A 12 2.93 -9.33 -10.21
C ASP A 12 2.97 -9.91 -11.61
N LEU A 13 3.82 -9.35 -12.47
CA LEU A 13 4.09 -9.91 -13.79
C LEU A 13 5.28 -10.86 -13.71
N ILE A 14 5.00 -12.16 -13.84
CA ILE A 14 6.02 -13.21 -13.81
C ILE A 14 6.42 -13.55 -15.24
N ILE A 15 7.72 -13.52 -15.52
CA ILE A 15 8.27 -13.88 -16.83
C ILE A 15 9.09 -15.16 -16.75
N ARG A 16 9.08 -15.91 -17.84
CA ARG A 16 9.87 -17.13 -18.02
C ARG A 16 11.25 -16.75 -18.56
N GLN A 17 12.22 -16.56 -17.66
CA GLN A 17 13.52 -15.91 -17.96
C GLN A 17 14.27 -16.54 -19.15
N GLU A 18 14.22 -17.87 -19.30
CA GLU A 18 14.89 -18.60 -20.38
C GLU A 18 14.32 -18.33 -21.78
N LYS A 19 13.13 -17.70 -21.87
CA LYS A 19 12.49 -17.31 -23.14
C LYS A 19 12.81 -15.87 -23.55
N PHE A 20 13.59 -15.13 -22.77
CA PHE A 20 13.92 -13.74 -23.03
C PHE A 20 15.44 -13.50 -22.99
N PRO A 21 15.95 -12.45 -23.67
CA PRO A 21 17.34 -12.03 -23.51
C PRO A 21 17.70 -11.76 -22.05
N ALA A 22 18.94 -12.04 -21.65
CA ALA A 22 19.39 -11.89 -20.26
C ALA A 22 19.16 -10.49 -19.67
N SER A 23 19.18 -9.44 -20.50
CA SER A 23 18.95 -8.06 -20.09
C SER A 23 17.48 -7.66 -19.98
N PHE A 24 16.55 -8.46 -20.50
CA PHE A 24 15.14 -8.09 -20.64
C PHE A 24 14.50 -7.76 -19.29
N ALA A 25 14.74 -8.56 -18.26
CA ALA A 25 14.12 -8.36 -16.95
C ALA A 25 14.51 -7.01 -16.31
N ALA A 26 15.79 -6.63 -16.40
CA ALA A 26 16.27 -5.36 -15.88
C ALA A 26 15.75 -4.17 -16.70
N GLN A 27 15.78 -4.28 -18.04
CA GLN A 27 15.26 -3.24 -18.93
C GLN A 27 13.75 -3.03 -18.75
N SER A 28 12.98 -4.12 -18.62
CA SER A 28 11.55 -4.10 -18.36
C SER A 28 11.23 -3.37 -17.06
N ARG A 29 11.87 -3.73 -15.94
CA ARG A 29 11.68 -3.03 -14.65
C ARG A 29 12.00 -1.53 -14.76
N ASN A 30 13.12 -1.19 -15.38
CA ASN A 30 13.51 0.22 -15.59
C ASN A 30 12.48 0.98 -16.43
N TRP A 31 11.90 0.34 -17.44
CA TRP A 31 10.84 0.94 -18.24
C TRP A 31 9.56 1.14 -17.45
N PHE A 32 9.11 0.14 -16.67
CA PHE A 32 7.91 0.22 -15.83
C PHE A 32 8.01 1.34 -14.78
N VAL A 33 9.16 1.47 -14.11
CA VAL A 33 9.39 2.56 -13.13
C VAL A 33 9.20 3.93 -13.78
N LYS A 34 9.66 4.12 -15.02
CA LYS A 34 9.46 5.37 -15.76
C LYS A 34 8.00 5.64 -16.14
N GLN A 35 7.15 4.62 -16.19
CA GLN A 35 5.71 4.79 -16.47
C GLN A 35 4.90 5.17 -15.23
N LEU A 36 5.39 4.86 -14.02
CA LEU A 36 4.65 5.10 -12.78
C LEU A 36 4.11 6.54 -12.64
N PRO A 37 4.89 7.61 -12.91
CA PRO A 37 4.38 8.97 -12.79
C PRO A 37 3.17 9.23 -13.69
N ARG A 38 3.21 8.73 -14.93
CA ARG A 38 2.11 8.85 -15.89
C ARG A 38 0.88 8.07 -15.42
N SER A 39 1.07 6.86 -14.92
CA SER A 39 -0.03 6.03 -14.38
C SER A 39 -0.69 6.70 -13.17
N PHE A 40 0.09 7.21 -12.22
CA PHE A 40 -0.46 7.93 -11.07
C PHE A 40 -1.16 9.24 -11.46
N ALA A 41 -0.67 9.97 -12.45
CA ALA A 41 -1.36 11.16 -12.97
C ALA A 41 -2.72 10.80 -13.58
N MET A 42 -2.80 9.67 -14.29
CA MET A 42 -4.05 9.16 -14.85
C MET A 42 -5.05 8.80 -13.75
N VAL A 43 -4.61 8.07 -12.70
CA VAL A 43 -5.45 7.72 -11.54
C VAL A 43 -5.98 8.99 -10.87
N LYS A 44 -5.11 9.96 -10.58
CA LYS A 44 -5.52 11.25 -9.96
C LYS A 44 -6.55 12.00 -10.79
N ARG A 45 -6.43 11.98 -12.13
CA ARG A 45 -7.42 12.61 -13.01
C ARG A 45 -8.77 11.91 -12.91
N MET A 46 -8.78 10.58 -12.96
CA MET A 46 -10.01 9.81 -12.81
C MET A 46 -10.66 10.01 -11.44
N GLU A 47 -9.87 10.07 -10.37
CA GLU A 47 -10.38 10.35 -9.02
C GLU A 47 -11.00 11.76 -8.92
N ALA A 48 -10.42 12.76 -9.58
CA ALA A 48 -10.95 14.13 -9.59
C ALA A 48 -12.27 14.27 -10.36
N GLU A 49 -12.57 13.35 -11.29
CA GLU A 49 -13.83 13.29 -12.03
C GLU A 49 -14.98 12.69 -11.19
N ILE A 50 -14.70 12.11 -10.01
CA ILE A 50 -15.71 11.51 -9.14
C ILE A 50 -16.53 12.63 -8.45
N PRO A 51 -17.87 12.66 -8.62
CA PRO A 51 -18.69 13.68 -7.97
C PRO A 51 -18.60 13.62 -6.43
N SER A 52 -18.46 14.79 -5.80
CA SER A 52 -18.25 14.93 -4.35
C SER A 52 -19.32 14.24 -3.49
N LYS A 53 -20.58 14.21 -3.94
CA LYS A 53 -21.69 13.51 -3.26
C LYS A 53 -21.45 12.01 -3.06
N TYR A 54 -20.55 11.41 -3.83
CA TYR A 54 -20.17 9.99 -3.69
C TYR A 54 -18.93 9.79 -2.83
N ILE A 55 -18.25 10.86 -2.41
CA ILE A 55 -17.03 10.79 -1.60
C ILE A 55 -17.43 10.84 -0.13
N LEU A 56 -17.16 9.75 0.59
CA LEU A 56 -17.32 9.69 2.04
C LEU A 56 -16.00 10.07 2.70
N ASN A 57 -16.01 11.18 3.44
CA ASN A 57 -14.88 11.58 4.27
C ASN A 57 -15.11 11.09 5.70
N LEU A 58 -14.20 10.27 6.21
CA LEU A 58 -14.25 9.75 7.57
C LEU A 58 -13.84 10.85 8.57
N SER A 59 -14.48 10.85 9.74
CA SER A 59 -14.05 11.66 10.89
C SER A 59 -12.64 11.22 11.34
N ARG A 60 -11.96 12.06 12.13
CA ARG A 60 -10.64 11.69 12.67
C ARG A 60 -10.74 10.45 13.55
N GLU A 61 -11.80 10.36 14.33
CA GLU A 61 -12.13 9.29 15.24
C GLU A 61 -12.31 7.97 14.48
N ASP A 62 -13.09 7.98 13.40
CA ASP A 62 -13.34 6.81 12.55
C ASP A 62 -12.06 6.34 11.84
N ARG A 63 -11.21 7.28 11.38
CA ARG A 63 -9.91 6.93 10.77
C ARG A 63 -9.03 6.18 11.76
N VAL A 64 -8.93 6.66 13.00
CA VAL A 64 -8.14 6.01 14.05
C VAL A 64 -8.74 4.66 14.42
N ALA A 65 -10.06 4.56 14.57
CA ALA A 65 -10.74 3.31 14.88
C ALA A 65 -10.49 2.26 13.77
N TYR A 66 -10.60 2.65 12.51
CA TYR A 66 -10.35 1.76 11.39
C TYR A 66 -8.89 1.32 11.29
N GLN A 67 -7.93 2.23 11.54
CA GLN A 67 -6.51 1.86 11.59
C GLN A 67 -6.19 0.86 12.70
N LYS A 68 -6.87 0.92 13.86
CA LYS A 68 -6.73 -0.08 14.93
C LYS A 68 -7.14 -1.47 14.44
N ILE A 69 -8.30 -1.57 13.79
CA ILE A 69 -8.79 -2.83 13.20
C ILE A 69 -7.76 -3.39 12.22
N LEU A 70 -7.22 -2.57 11.31
CA LEU A 70 -6.20 -3.01 10.36
C LEU A 70 -4.92 -3.48 11.06
N ARG A 71 -4.50 -2.81 12.15
CA ARG A 71 -3.32 -3.22 12.92
C ARG A 71 -3.53 -4.53 13.64
N GLU A 72 -4.69 -4.72 14.26
CA GLU A 72 -5.07 -5.97 14.92
C GLU A 72 -5.05 -7.13 13.94
N GLY A 73 -5.61 -6.95 12.74
CA GLY A 73 -5.56 -7.94 11.68
C GLY A 73 -4.13 -8.30 11.26
N ARG A 74 -3.23 -7.31 11.13
CA ARG A 74 -1.81 -7.59 10.82
C ARG A 74 -1.13 -8.41 11.91
N ILE A 75 -1.33 -8.07 13.19
CA ILE A 75 -0.76 -8.82 14.31
C ILE A 75 -1.28 -10.24 14.37
N ASP A 76 -2.58 -10.42 14.16
CA ASP A 76 -3.20 -11.73 14.16
C ASP A 76 -2.64 -12.62 13.03
N LEU A 77 -2.55 -12.08 11.81
CA LEU A 77 -1.93 -12.77 10.68
C LEU A 77 -0.44 -13.06 10.89
N THR A 78 0.30 -12.19 11.59
CA THR A 78 1.69 -12.47 12.01
C THR A 78 1.75 -13.61 13.01
N ARG A 79 0.86 -13.63 14.03
CA ARG A 79 0.79 -14.70 15.03
C ARG A 79 0.44 -16.06 14.43
N GLN A 80 -0.39 -16.07 13.39
CA GLN A 80 -0.73 -17.27 12.63
C GLN A 80 0.42 -17.74 11.71
N GLY A 81 1.51 -16.97 11.61
CA GLY A 81 2.65 -17.26 10.74
C GLY A 81 2.40 -16.98 9.26
N ILE A 82 1.28 -16.32 8.91
CA ILE A 82 0.95 -15.93 7.54
C ILE A 82 1.80 -14.73 7.12
N TYR A 83 1.95 -13.75 8.02
CA TYR A 83 2.84 -12.61 7.83
C TYR A 83 4.17 -12.83 8.53
N ASP A 84 5.26 -12.51 7.83
CA ASP A 84 6.58 -12.52 8.41
C ASP A 84 6.78 -11.32 9.36
N GLN A 85 7.22 -11.61 10.59
CA GLN A 85 7.43 -10.62 11.64
C GLN A 85 8.48 -9.56 11.25
N SER A 86 9.54 -9.96 10.54
CA SER A 86 10.60 -9.02 10.13
C SER A 86 10.06 -8.06 9.07
N MET A 87 9.28 -8.58 8.11
CA MET A 87 8.62 -7.78 7.09
C MET A 87 7.59 -6.82 7.70
N MET A 88 6.78 -7.25 8.68
CA MET A 88 5.82 -6.35 9.33
C MET A 88 6.51 -5.18 10.04
N ASN A 89 7.64 -5.44 10.71
CA ASN A 89 8.46 -4.39 11.30
C ASN A 89 9.00 -3.40 10.26
N VAL A 90 9.46 -3.88 9.09
CA VAL A 90 9.92 -3.02 7.99
C VAL A 90 8.78 -2.15 7.45
N LEU A 91 7.63 -2.76 7.17
CA LEU A 91 6.47 -2.04 6.63
C LEU A 91 5.92 -1.02 7.62
N LYS A 92 5.92 -1.32 8.91
CA LYS A 92 5.55 -0.37 9.96
C LYS A 92 6.47 0.86 9.96
N ARG A 93 7.79 0.65 9.89
CA ARG A 93 8.76 1.77 9.80
C ARG A 93 8.53 2.63 8.55
N ALA A 94 8.23 2.00 7.42
CA ALA A 94 7.90 2.71 6.19
C ALA A 94 6.64 3.57 6.35
N ARG A 95 5.55 3.03 6.92
CA ARG A 95 4.32 3.79 7.20
C ARG A 95 4.57 4.97 8.14
N CYS A 96 5.35 4.76 9.20
CA CYS A 96 5.72 5.82 10.15
C CYS A 96 6.63 6.90 9.56
N THR A 97 7.31 6.62 8.44
CA THR A 97 8.08 7.64 7.72
C THR A 97 7.15 8.57 6.93
N VAL A 98 6.04 8.04 6.41
CA VAL A 98 5.02 8.80 5.68
C VAL A 98 4.13 9.61 6.63
N GLU A 99 3.65 9.00 7.71
CA GLU A 99 2.80 9.64 8.71
C GLU A 99 3.33 9.38 10.12
N ARG A 100 4.19 10.30 10.60
CA ARG A 100 4.85 10.18 11.91
C ARG A 100 3.90 10.31 13.09
N THR A 101 2.74 10.94 12.91
CA THR A 101 1.77 11.17 13.98
C THR A 101 0.79 10.00 14.16
N ASN A 102 0.92 8.95 13.35
CA ASN A 102 0.09 7.76 13.48
C ASN A 102 0.34 7.08 14.84
N PHE A 103 -0.75 6.68 15.53
CA PHE A 103 -0.69 6.08 16.86
C PHE A 103 0.14 4.79 16.88
N GLU A 104 0.21 4.04 15.76
CA GLU A 104 0.97 2.79 15.71
C GLU A 104 2.49 3.02 15.85
N CYS A 105 2.98 4.23 15.59
CA CYS A 105 4.40 4.58 15.57
C CYS A 105 5.01 4.74 16.97
N SER A 106 4.19 4.95 18.00
CA SER A 106 4.63 5.03 19.40
C SER A 106 4.46 3.73 20.18
N ILE A 107 3.83 2.72 19.58
CA ILE A 107 3.50 1.44 20.24
C ILE A 107 4.47 0.36 19.74
N GLY A 108 4.96 -0.49 20.64
CA GLY A 108 5.80 -1.63 20.29
C GLY A 108 5.04 -2.73 19.53
N GLY A 109 5.80 -3.54 18.77
CA GLY A 109 5.29 -4.74 18.10
C GLY A 109 4.49 -4.46 16.82
N GLU A 110 4.71 -5.35 15.86
CA GLU A 110 3.88 -5.72 14.70
C GLU A 110 4.62 -6.79 13.90
#